data_AF-A0A7X9H156-F1
#
_entry.id   AF-A0A7X9H156-F1
#
_cell.length_a   1.000
_cell.length_b   1.000
_cell.length_c   1.000
_cell.angle_alpha   90.00
_cell.angle_beta   90.00
_cell.angle_gamma   90.00
#
_symmetry.space_group_name_H-M   'P 1'
#
loop_
_entity.id
_entity.type
_entity.pdbx_description
1 polymer ?
#
loop_
_entity_poly.entity_id
_entity_poly.type
_entity_poly.pdbx_seq_one_letter_code
_entity_poly.pdbx_strand_id
1 'polypeptide(L)'
;MKKKLIKILVLELIIVSLLFFAIINNEFKLTNIIKEIFKDYTKEEVNTNIDYDANNIDNIVENIFKSEEKEKDSIYETIKKGLLEGKTSIKVDENLLGENRDNFFDIVEDVLLDNPEIMYYTSGKYSNGIFTPKYSKPIEEKQVHQKIIKEKRDEIIPKIIDNNMSHYEKVKTIHDFIINNTQYDTRHFNGEKIPSESYTVYGVLIKGKAVCEGYAKTMKYFLDYLDIESMIVVGSANGENHAWNIVNIDGDYYHIDATWDDPVTDDGTDTIIYDYFNLKDKDIEKTHNWNRDKYPICNSDKYNYYYYNELIVFNYTEFYNKVKSALLNNKDEISLKILDYDEKTYNIPSTINNIVINNSNKITINKYAYSINTNQNIVKIYFLK
;
A
#
# COMPACT_ATOMS: atom_id res chain seq x y z
N MET A 1 -50.02 -25.27 17.21
CA MET A 1 -49.20 -24.07 17.47
C MET A 1 -47.85 -24.39 18.12
N LYS A 2 -47.76 -25.01 19.31
CA LYS A 2 -46.47 -25.30 19.99
C LYS A 2 -45.44 -26.08 19.13
N LYS A 3 -45.86 -27.12 18.40
CA LYS A 3 -44.95 -27.88 17.50
C LYS A 3 -44.41 -27.07 16.31
N LYS A 4 -45.19 -26.10 15.82
CA LYS A 4 -44.80 -25.25 14.68
C LYS A 4 -43.80 -24.17 15.11
N LEU A 5 -44.01 -23.60 16.31
CA LEU A 5 -43.05 -22.68 16.92
C LEU A 5 -41.71 -23.35 17.26
N ILE A 6 -41.74 -24.59 17.78
CA ILE A 6 -40.52 -25.36 18.09
C ILE A 6 -39.74 -25.68 16.80
N LYS A 7 -40.41 -26.00 15.69
CA LYS A 7 -39.74 -26.25 14.40
C LYS A 7 -39.08 -25.00 13.82
N ILE A 8 -39.73 -23.83 13.95
CA ILE A 8 -39.16 -22.54 13.51
C ILE A 8 -37.92 -22.20 14.33
N LEU A 9 -38.00 -22.33 15.66
CA LEU A 9 -36.86 -22.10 16.56
C LEU A 9 -35.69 -23.05 16.31
N VAL A 10 -35.96 -24.31 15.97
CA VAL A 10 -34.92 -25.29 15.60
C VAL A 10 -34.29 -24.94 14.25
N LEU A 11 -35.07 -24.47 13.27
CA LEU A 11 -34.53 -24.02 11.98
C LEU A 11 -33.66 -22.76 12.14
N GLU A 12 -34.11 -21.79 12.94
CA GLU A 12 -33.33 -20.60 13.28
C GLU A 12 -32.02 -20.98 13.97
N LEU A 13 -32.05 -21.94 14.91
CA LEU A 13 -30.83 -22.44 15.57
C LEU A 13 -29.86 -23.11 14.59
N ILE A 14 -30.39 -23.88 13.63
CA ILE A 14 -29.58 -24.58 12.61
C ILE A 14 -28.95 -23.58 11.65
N ILE A 15 -29.70 -22.57 11.20
CA ILE A 15 -29.18 -21.50 10.33
C ILE A 15 -28.09 -20.71 11.05
N VAL A 16 -28.31 -20.35 12.31
CA VAL A 16 -27.32 -19.64 13.13
C VAL A 16 -26.07 -20.51 13.36
N SER A 17 -26.22 -21.81 13.64
CA SER A 17 -25.06 -22.72 13.76
C SER A 17 -24.29 -22.91 12.46
N LEU A 18 -24.97 -22.91 11.31
CA LEU A 18 -24.32 -23.03 9.99
C LEU A 18 -23.61 -21.75 9.58
N LEU A 19 -24.19 -20.58 9.88
CA LEU A 19 -23.54 -19.28 9.72
C LEU A 19 -22.28 -19.21 10.61
N PHE A 20 -22.38 -19.67 11.85
CA PHE A 20 -21.24 -19.76 12.77
C PHE A 20 -20.15 -20.72 12.25
N PHE A 21 -20.53 -21.85 11.65
CA PHE A 21 -19.57 -22.79 11.03
C PHE A 21 -18.93 -22.26 9.74
N ALA A 22 -19.63 -21.41 8.99
CA ALA A 22 -19.14 -20.79 7.77
C ALA A 22 -18.08 -19.72 8.04
N ILE A 23 -18.30 -18.93 9.09
CA ILE A 23 -17.36 -17.91 9.57
C ILE A 23 -16.03 -18.54 10.02
N ILE A 24 -16.05 -19.78 10.53
CA ILE A 24 -14.86 -20.49 11.00
C ILE A 24 -14.01 -21.07 9.84
N ASN A 25 -14.60 -21.42 8.70
CA ASN A 25 -13.93 -22.27 7.69
C ASN A 25 -13.60 -21.58 6.35
N ASN A 26 -13.90 -20.28 6.21
CA ASN A 26 -13.44 -19.38 5.12
C ASN A 26 -13.31 -20.00 3.70
N GLU A 27 -14.28 -20.82 3.28
CA GLU A 27 -14.36 -21.32 1.90
C GLU A 27 -15.78 -21.22 1.31
N PHE A 28 -15.78 -20.83 0.04
CA PHE A 28 -16.86 -20.49 -0.89
C PHE A 28 -17.81 -21.67 -1.23
N LYS A 29 -18.40 -22.34 -0.21
CA LYS A 29 -19.37 -23.45 -0.38
C LYS A 29 -20.73 -23.24 0.28
N LEU A 30 -20.98 -22.05 0.84
CA LEU A 30 -22.20 -21.77 1.59
C LEU A 30 -23.46 -21.78 0.70
N THR A 31 -23.35 -21.29 -0.53
CA THR A 31 -24.47 -21.24 -1.50
C THR A 31 -24.98 -22.62 -1.89
N ASN A 32 -24.12 -23.62 -2.00
CA ASN A 32 -24.53 -24.99 -2.32
C ASN A 32 -25.18 -25.69 -1.11
N ILE A 33 -24.69 -25.42 0.10
CA ILE A 33 -25.24 -25.99 1.34
C ILE A 33 -26.62 -25.37 1.65
N ILE A 34 -26.77 -24.05 1.48
CA ILE A 34 -28.07 -23.37 1.62
C ILE A 34 -29.06 -23.87 0.57
N LYS A 35 -28.60 -24.11 -0.68
CA LYS A 35 -29.43 -24.68 -1.76
C LYS A 35 -29.91 -26.10 -1.42
N GLU A 36 -29.12 -26.94 -0.77
CA GLU A 36 -29.57 -28.28 -0.32
C GLU A 36 -30.55 -28.20 0.85
N ILE A 37 -30.29 -27.36 1.84
CA ILE A 37 -31.16 -27.21 3.03
C ILE A 37 -32.55 -26.68 2.66
N PHE A 38 -32.64 -25.69 1.76
CA PHE A 38 -33.93 -25.17 1.27
C PHE A 38 -34.69 -26.19 0.41
N LYS A 39 -33.99 -27.13 -0.22
CA LYS A 39 -34.59 -28.17 -1.06
C LYS A 39 -35.18 -29.31 -0.24
N ASP A 40 -34.61 -29.59 0.94
CA ASP A 40 -35.14 -30.59 1.87
C ASP A 40 -36.24 -30.03 2.77
N TYR A 41 -36.19 -28.74 3.16
CA TYR A 41 -37.22 -28.13 4.01
C TYR A 41 -38.59 -27.97 3.30
N THR A 42 -38.59 -27.80 1.98
CA THR A 42 -39.80 -27.62 1.17
C THR A 42 -40.46 -28.93 0.75
N LYS A 43 -39.71 -30.04 0.70
CA LYS A 43 -40.24 -31.38 0.46
C LYS A 43 -41.14 -31.87 1.60
N GLU A 44 -40.96 -31.40 2.84
CA GLU A 44 -41.74 -31.86 3.99
C GLU A 44 -43.02 -31.06 4.28
N GLU A 45 -43.21 -29.84 3.75
CA GLU A 45 -44.38 -29.02 4.16
C GLU A 45 -45.23 -28.38 3.06
N VAL A 46 -44.94 -28.48 1.76
CA VAL A 46 -45.85 -27.87 0.76
C VAL A 46 -45.94 -28.68 -0.54
N ASN A 47 -47.07 -29.37 -0.72
CA ASN A 47 -47.50 -29.90 -2.01
C ASN A 47 -48.12 -28.76 -2.85
N THR A 48 -47.30 -27.79 -3.26
CA THR A 48 -47.67 -26.79 -4.27
C THR A 48 -46.54 -26.61 -5.25
N ASN A 49 -46.85 -26.76 -6.54
CA ASN A 49 -46.01 -26.36 -7.66
C ASN A 49 -45.65 -24.86 -7.50
N ILE A 50 -44.47 -24.58 -6.95
CA ILE A 50 -43.82 -23.29 -7.05
C ILE A 50 -42.57 -23.55 -7.87
N ASP A 51 -42.51 -22.91 -9.03
CA ASP A 51 -41.41 -23.00 -9.97
C ASP A 51 -40.15 -22.44 -9.28
N TYR A 52 -39.12 -23.28 -9.16
CA TYR A 52 -37.88 -22.95 -8.47
C TYR A 52 -36.99 -22.13 -9.39
N ASP A 53 -37.12 -20.80 -9.34
CA ASP A 53 -36.21 -19.91 -10.05
C ASP A 53 -34.98 -19.59 -9.18
N ALA A 54 -33.87 -20.29 -9.43
CA ALA A 54 -32.60 -20.10 -8.76
C ALA A 54 -32.09 -18.64 -8.84
N ASN A 55 -32.53 -17.88 -9.85
CA ASN A 55 -32.19 -16.47 -10.02
C ASN A 55 -32.76 -15.58 -8.90
N ASN A 56 -33.81 -16.00 -8.19
CA ASN A 56 -34.44 -15.20 -7.14
C ASN A 56 -33.63 -15.23 -5.83
N ILE A 57 -32.96 -16.36 -5.51
CA ILE A 57 -32.11 -16.47 -4.32
C ILE A 57 -30.80 -15.72 -4.52
N ASP A 58 -30.18 -15.88 -5.70
CA ASP A 58 -28.94 -15.17 -6.02
C ASP A 58 -29.18 -13.64 -5.99
N ASN A 59 -30.34 -13.16 -6.49
CA ASN A 59 -30.76 -11.75 -6.36
C ASN A 59 -30.99 -11.31 -4.91
N ILE A 60 -31.60 -12.14 -4.05
CA ILE A 60 -31.83 -11.78 -2.64
C ILE A 60 -30.49 -11.66 -1.90
N VAL A 61 -29.58 -12.62 -2.11
CA VAL A 61 -28.25 -12.61 -1.52
C VAL A 61 -27.45 -11.41 -2.01
N GLU A 62 -27.45 -11.13 -3.31
CA GLU A 62 -26.79 -9.96 -3.90
C GLU A 62 -27.39 -8.64 -3.37
N ASN A 63 -28.70 -8.57 -3.16
CA ASN A 63 -29.35 -7.40 -2.57
C ASN A 63 -29.03 -7.20 -1.08
N ILE A 64 -28.86 -8.28 -0.32
CA ILE A 64 -28.43 -8.23 1.09
C ILE A 64 -26.99 -7.71 1.16
N PHE A 65 -26.07 -8.28 0.38
CA PHE A 65 -24.68 -7.79 0.32
C PHE A 65 -24.61 -6.33 -0.12
N LYS A 66 -25.35 -5.94 -1.17
CA LYS A 66 -25.46 -4.54 -1.60
C LYS A 66 -26.04 -3.62 -0.52
N SER A 67 -26.93 -4.11 0.33
CA SER A 67 -27.48 -3.32 1.43
C SER A 67 -26.48 -3.13 2.57
N GLU A 68 -25.74 -4.18 2.95
CA GLU A 68 -24.69 -4.10 3.97
C GLU A 68 -23.52 -3.21 3.52
N GLU A 69 -23.10 -3.33 2.26
CA GLU A 69 -22.07 -2.49 1.64
C GLU A 69 -22.51 -1.02 1.65
N LYS A 70 -23.76 -0.74 1.27
CA LYS A 70 -24.34 0.61 1.27
C LYS A 70 -24.49 1.22 2.68
N GLU A 71 -24.71 0.41 3.71
CA GLU A 71 -24.76 0.85 5.11
C GLU A 71 -23.36 1.15 5.66
N LYS A 72 -22.37 0.30 5.35
CA LYS A 72 -20.95 0.54 5.67
C LYS A 72 -20.45 1.82 5.00
N ASP A 73 -20.78 2.04 3.73
CA ASP A 73 -20.45 3.24 2.97
C ASP A 73 -21.04 4.50 3.62
N SER A 74 -22.26 4.43 4.18
CA SER A 74 -22.89 5.56 4.85
C SER A 74 -22.18 5.97 6.15
N ILE A 75 -21.68 5.02 6.93
CA ILE A 75 -20.90 5.32 8.14
C ILE A 75 -19.53 5.87 7.76
N TYR A 76 -18.85 5.20 6.83
CA TYR A 76 -17.56 5.61 6.30
C TYR A 76 -17.60 7.07 5.85
N GLU A 77 -18.56 7.44 5.00
CA GLU A 77 -18.70 8.81 4.49
C GLU A 77 -19.05 9.83 5.59
N THR A 78 -19.83 9.42 6.60
CA THR A 78 -20.14 10.26 7.75
C THR A 78 -18.89 10.58 8.57
N ILE A 79 -18.06 9.56 8.84
CA ILE A 79 -16.80 9.70 9.57
C ILE A 79 -15.81 10.52 8.75
N LYS A 80 -15.60 10.16 7.49
CA LYS A 80 -14.74 10.87 6.53
C LYS A 80 -15.07 12.36 6.49
N LYS A 81 -16.34 12.71 6.25
CA LYS A 81 -16.78 14.11 6.22
C LYS A 81 -16.50 14.82 7.55
N GLY A 82 -16.84 14.19 8.67
CA GLY A 82 -16.63 14.78 9.99
C GLY A 82 -15.16 15.03 10.31
N LEU A 83 -14.28 14.06 9.98
CA LEU A 83 -12.84 14.16 10.17
C LEU A 83 -12.19 15.17 9.22
N LEU A 84 -12.62 15.25 7.95
CA LEU A 84 -12.19 16.28 7.00
C LEU A 84 -12.50 17.68 7.49
N GLU A 85 -13.74 17.91 7.97
CA GLU A 85 -14.18 19.18 8.55
C GLU A 85 -13.49 19.51 9.88
N GLY A 86 -12.87 18.52 10.55
CA GLY A 86 -12.24 18.68 11.85
C GLY A 86 -13.26 18.78 13.00
N LYS A 87 -14.43 18.14 12.85
CA LYS A 87 -15.43 18.07 13.92
C LYS A 87 -14.84 17.38 15.14
N THR A 88 -15.20 17.87 16.33
CA THR A 88 -14.88 17.25 17.63
C THR A 88 -16.01 16.35 18.13
N SER A 89 -17.15 16.33 17.42
CA SER A 89 -18.29 15.46 17.69
C SER A 89 -18.98 15.12 16.36
N ILE A 90 -19.06 13.83 16.06
CA ILE A 90 -19.60 13.28 14.82
C ILE A 90 -20.70 12.30 15.22
N LYS A 91 -21.94 12.60 14.85
CA LYS A 91 -23.07 11.70 15.10
C LYS A 91 -23.03 10.57 14.08
N VAL A 92 -23.03 9.33 14.56
CA VAL A 92 -23.07 8.11 13.78
C VAL A 92 -24.37 7.41 14.11
N ASP A 93 -25.11 6.96 13.09
CA ASP A 93 -26.36 6.25 13.32
C ASP A 93 -26.06 4.83 13.83
N GLU A 94 -26.41 4.56 15.08
CA GLU A 94 -26.18 3.25 15.71
C GLU A 94 -26.93 2.10 15.02
N ASN A 95 -28.01 2.40 14.29
CA ASN A 95 -28.75 1.38 13.55
C ASN A 95 -27.95 0.87 12.37
N LEU A 96 -27.11 1.72 11.75
CA LEU A 96 -26.24 1.34 10.64
C LEU A 96 -25.00 0.56 11.11
N LEU A 97 -24.65 0.65 12.39
CA LEU A 97 -23.49 -0.07 12.93
C LEU A 97 -23.77 -1.56 13.15
N GLY A 98 -25.03 -1.99 13.25
CA GLY A 98 -25.40 -3.41 13.32
C GLY A 98 -24.51 -4.25 14.27
N GLU A 99 -23.98 -5.36 13.77
CA GLU A 99 -22.97 -6.21 14.44
C GLU A 99 -21.54 -5.60 14.39
N ASN A 100 -21.30 -4.60 13.56
CA ASN A 100 -20.00 -3.91 13.40
C ASN A 100 -19.65 -2.93 14.54
N ARG A 101 -20.40 -2.91 15.64
CA ARG A 101 -20.08 -2.04 16.80
C ARG A 101 -18.67 -2.30 17.34
N ASP A 102 -18.20 -3.54 17.26
CA ASP A 102 -16.87 -3.95 17.72
C ASP A 102 -15.76 -3.50 16.75
N ASN A 103 -16.10 -3.20 15.49
CA ASN A 103 -15.17 -2.82 14.41
C ASN A 103 -15.23 -1.31 14.07
N PHE A 104 -15.87 -0.49 14.90
CA PHE A 104 -16.02 0.95 14.63
C PHE A 104 -14.67 1.63 14.33
N PHE A 105 -13.63 1.29 15.09
CA PHE A 105 -12.30 1.88 14.91
C PHE A 105 -11.56 1.33 13.69
N ASP A 106 -11.92 0.15 13.18
CA ASP A 106 -11.40 -0.36 11.90
C ASP A 106 -11.95 0.51 10.76
N ILE A 107 -13.24 0.88 10.80
CA ILE A 107 -13.81 1.83 9.82
C ILE A 107 -13.12 3.20 9.91
N VAL A 108 -12.82 3.67 11.13
CA VAL A 108 -12.06 4.92 11.32
C VAL A 108 -10.65 4.79 10.73
N GLU A 109 -9.98 3.66 10.93
CA GLU A 109 -8.67 3.37 10.35
C GLU A 109 -8.72 3.37 8.81
N ASP A 110 -9.69 2.66 8.22
CA ASP A 110 -9.93 2.64 6.77
C ASP A 110 -10.11 4.07 6.23
N VAL A 111 -10.96 4.89 6.87
CA VAL A 111 -11.14 6.31 6.50
C VAL A 111 -9.83 7.10 6.55
N LEU A 112 -8.98 6.86 7.54
CA LEU A 112 -7.71 7.59 7.70
C LEU A 112 -6.66 7.17 6.66
N LEU A 113 -6.61 5.87 6.34
CA LEU A 113 -5.69 5.33 5.34
C LEU A 113 -6.12 5.74 3.92
N ASP A 114 -7.43 5.78 3.66
CA ASP A 114 -7.99 6.14 2.37
C ASP A 114 -7.94 7.64 2.06
N ASN A 115 -7.93 8.49 3.09
CA ASN A 115 -8.06 9.94 2.94
C ASN A 115 -6.87 10.64 3.62
N PRO A 116 -5.65 10.59 3.03
CA PRO A 116 -4.42 11.08 3.63
C PRO A 116 -4.41 12.60 3.93
N GLU A 117 -5.34 13.37 3.36
CA GLU A 117 -5.59 14.77 3.71
C GLU A 117 -6.24 14.95 5.11
N ILE A 118 -6.76 13.89 5.72
CA ILE A 118 -7.20 13.90 7.12
C ILE A 118 -5.96 13.89 8.01
N MET A 119 -5.45 15.10 8.29
CA MET A 119 -4.24 15.29 9.07
C MET A 119 -4.51 15.44 10.57
N TYR A 120 -3.49 15.13 11.36
CA TYR A 120 -3.41 15.38 12.80
C TYR A 120 -4.40 14.63 13.69
N TYR A 121 -5.15 13.65 13.17
CA TYR A 121 -5.90 12.71 14.02
C TYR A 121 -4.92 11.94 14.92
N THR A 122 -5.30 11.69 16.17
CA THR A 122 -4.46 10.97 17.14
C THR A 122 -5.19 9.80 17.80
N SER A 123 -6.45 10.03 18.18
CA SER A 123 -7.27 9.06 18.89
C SER A 123 -8.71 9.54 18.86
N GLY A 124 -9.65 8.72 19.29
CA GLY A 124 -11.02 9.14 19.47
C GLY A 124 -11.74 8.27 20.49
N LYS A 125 -12.95 8.67 20.84
CA LYS A 125 -13.86 7.87 21.66
C LYS A 125 -15.18 7.74 20.92
N TYR A 126 -15.77 6.56 20.98
CA TYR A 126 -17.12 6.32 20.47
C TYR A 126 -18.03 5.89 21.61
N SER A 127 -19.16 6.58 21.78
CA SER A 127 -20.16 6.26 22.81
C SER A 127 -21.50 6.88 22.47
N ASN A 128 -22.59 6.11 22.62
CA ASN A 128 -23.97 6.55 22.44
C ASN A 128 -24.21 7.26 21.09
N GLY A 129 -23.76 6.66 19.99
CA GLY A 129 -23.94 7.20 18.65
C GLY A 129 -23.08 8.42 18.34
N ILE A 130 -22.09 8.73 19.18
CA ILE A 130 -21.24 9.91 19.02
C ILE A 130 -19.78 9.49 18.99
N PHE A 131 -19.11 9.82 17.90
CA PHE A 131 -17.66 9.75 17.75
C PHE A 131 -17.02 11.12 18.07
N THR A 132 -16.11 11.11 19.04
CA THR A 132 -15.39 12.27 19.55
C THR A 132 -13.90 12.12 19.22
N PRO A 133 -13.45 12.54 18.03
CA PRO A 133 -12.05 12.48 17.64
C PRO A 133 -11.21 13.55 18.37
N LYS A 134 -9.91 13.27 18.48
CA LYS A 134 -8.89 14.16 19.03
C LYS A 134 -7.80 14.41 17.99
N TYR A 135 -7.32 15.65 17.98
CA TYR A 135 -6.29 16.10 17.05
C TYR A 135 -5.06 16.62 17.80
N SER A 136 -3.87 16.44 17.25
CA SER A 136 -2.63 16.96 17.82
C SER A 136 -2.41 18.46 17.54
N LYS A 137 -3.24 19.06 16.70
CA LYS A 137 -3.22 20.47 16.30
C LYS A 137 -4.61 21.11 16.44
N PRO A 138 -4.69 22.44 16.63
CA PRO A 138 -5.94 23.18 16.54
C PRO A 138 -6.65 22.94 15.20
N ILE A 139 -7.99 22.96 15.20
CA ILE A 139 -8.79 22.69 14.00
C ILE A 139 -8.54 23.75 12.92
N GLU A 140 -8.36 25.00 13.32
CA GLU A 140 -8.05 26.09 12.38
C GLU A 140 -6.73 25.84 11.65
N GLU A 141 -5.69 25.40 12.38
CA GLU A 141 -4.39 25.05 11.80
C GLU A 141 -4.51 23.82 10.87
N LYS A 142 -5.24 22.79 11.29
CA LYS A 142 -5.53 21.61 10.47
C LYS A 142 -6.20 21.99 9.14
N GLN A 143 -7.24 22.82 9.18
CA GLN A 143 -7.98 23.26 7.99
C GLN A 143 -7.10 24.12 7.06
N VAL A 144 -6.28 25.00 7.63
CA VAL A 144 -5.30 25.79 6.85
C VAL A 144 -4.31 24.86 6.16
N HIS A 145 -3.72 23.89 6.87
CA HIS A 145 -2.78 22.95 6.27
C HIS A 145 -3.43 22.08 5.19
N GLN A 146 -4.68 21.63 5.38
CA GLN A 146 -5.43 20.90 4.34
C GLN A 146 -5.62 21.70 3.06
N LYS A 147 -5.94 23.00 3.20
CA LYS A 147 -6.03 23.90 2.06
C LYS A 147 -4.68 24.05 1.36
N ILE A 148 -3.59 24.24 2.13
CA ILE A 148 -2.24 24.40 1.59
C ILE A 148 -1.79 23.16 0.82
N ILE A 149 -1.97 21.93 1.34
CA ILE A 149 -1.54 20.72 0.62
C ILE A 149 -2.32 20.54 -0.69
N LYS A 150 -3.60 20.93 -0.71
CA LYS A 150 -4.43 20.88 -1.92
C LYS A 150 -3.92 21.88 -2.96
N GLU A 151 -3.71 23.13 -2.57
CA GLU A 151 -3.15 24.15 -3.46
C GLU A 151 -1.77 23.73 -3.98
N LYS A 152 -0.94 23.13 -3.12
CA LYS A 152 0.40 22.69 -3.48
C LYS A 152 0.38 21.50 -4.46
N ARG A 153 -0.53 20.54 -4.27
CA ARG A 153 -0.78 19.46 -5.23
C ARG A 153 -1.22 20.00 -6.58
N ASP A 154 -2.23 20.87 -6.59
CA ASP A 154 -2.79 21.46 -7.80
C ASP A 154 -1.73 22.33 -8.54
N GLU A 155 -0.70 22.82 -7.83
CA GLU A 155 0.47 23.50 -8.40
C GLU A 155 1.54 22.53 -8.96
N ILE A 156 1.82 21.43 -8.27
CA ILE A 156 2.90 20.49 -8.60
C ILE A 156 2.51 19.55 -9.73
N ILE A 157 1.34 18.90 -9.63
CA ILE A 157 0.98 17.79 -10.52
C ILE A 157 1.06 18.20 -12.01
N PRO A 158 0.51 19.35 -12.45
CA PRO A 158 0.61 19.75 -13.86
C PRO A 158 2.03 20.08 -14.34
N LYS A 159 3.00 20.26 -13.45
CA LYS A 159 4.41 20.56 -13.79
C LYS A 159 5.23 19.29 -14.00
N ILE A 160 4.86 18.20 -13.32
CA ILE A 160 5.65 16.96 -13.33
C ILE A 160 4.94 15.82 -14.08
N ILE A 161 3.61 15.86 -14.20
CA ILE A 161 2.82 14.85 -14.90
C ILE A 161 2.39 15.35 -16.27
N ASP A 162 2.71 14.58 -17.31
CA ASP A 162 2.11 14.71 -18.64
C ASP A 162 0.99 13.67 -18.80
N ASN A 163 -0.12 14.06 -19.44
CA ASN A 163 -1.26 13.16 -19.64
C ASN A 163 -0.95 11.93 -20.50
N ASN A 164 0.09 12.00 -21.33
CA ASN A 164 0.55 10.89 -22.18
C ASN A 164 1.47 9.90 -21.45
N MET A 165 1.87 10.20 -20.21
CA MET A 165 2.62 9.25 -19.38
C MET A 165 1.77 8.01 -19.10
N SER A 166 2.40 6.84 -19.24
CA SER A 166 1.88 5.57 -18.74
C SER A 166 1.68 5.60 -17.21
N HIS A 167 0.90 4.66 -16.67
CA HIS A 167 0.77 4.52 -15.21
C HIS A 167 2.12 4.30 -14.54
N TYR A 168 3.01 3.49 -15.14
CA TYR A 168 4.36 3.29 -14.64
C TYR A 168 5.14 4.61 -14.53
N GLU A 169 5.13 5.42 -15.60
CA GLU A 169 5.84 6.70 -15.62
C GLU A 169 5.27 7.67 -14.58
N LYS A 170 3.94 7.76 -14.47
CA LYS A 170 3.29 8.61 -13.45
C LYS A 170 3.68 8.19 -12.03
N VAL A 171 3.58 6.90 -11.72
CA VAL A 171 3.95 6.36 -10.40
C VAL A 171 5.42 6.65 -10.09
N LYS A 172 6.32 6.40 -11.04
CA LYS A 172 7.75 6.69 -10.88
C LYS A 172 8.01 8.18 -10.70
N THR A 173 7.37 9.05 -11.48
CA THR A 173 7.55 10.50 -11.33
C THR A 173 7.07 11.01 -9.98
N ILE A 174 5.96 10.48 -9.46
CA ILE A 174 5.47 10.81 -8.11
C ILE A 174 6.46 10.33 -7.03
N HIS A 175 6.91 9.08 -7.13
CA HIS A 175 7.93 8.52 -6.25
C HIS A 175 9.20 9.38 -6.21
N ASP A 176 9.78 9.67 -7.39
CA ASP A 176 11.01 10.45 -7.50
C ASP A 176 10.80 11.89 -6.99
N PHE A 177 9.64 12.49 -7.24
CA PHE A 177 9.32 13.82 -6.73
C PHE A 177 9.33 13.84 -5.20
N ILE A 178 8.69 12.85 -4.55
CA ILE A 178 8.61 12.78 -3.08
C ILE A 178 10.02 12.66 -2.48
N ILE A 179 10.85 11.75 -2.99
CA ILE A 179 12.20 11.52 -2.50
C ILE A 179 13.07 12.77 -2.70
N ASN A 180 13.08 13.35 -3.89
CA ASN A 180 13.93 14.53 -4.17
C ASN A 180 13.50 15.82 -3.45
N ASN A 181 12.36 15.83 -2.76
CA ASN A 181 11.84 17.01 -2.06
C ASN A 181 11.64 16.77 -0.55
N THR A 182 12.11 15.64 -0.03
CA THR A 182 11.89 15.25 1.37
C THR A 182 13.15 14.64 1.96
N GLN A 183 13.40 14.95 3.23
CA GLN A 183 14.40 14.25 4.02
C GLN A 183 13.72 13.42 5.11
N TYR A 184 14.23 12.23 5.37
CA TYR A 184 13.70 11.41 6.45
C TYR A 184 13.89 12.08 7.82
N ASP A 185 12.84 12.04 8.65
CA ASP A 185 12.88 12.61 9.98
C ASP A 185 13.53 11.69 11.00
N THR A 186 14.84 11.84 11.13
CA THR A 186 15.72 11.04 12.00
C THR A 186 15.67 11.42 13.49
N ARG A 187 14.87 12.41 13.88
CA ARG A 187 14.82 12.91 15.28
C ARG A 187 14.57 11.82 16.32
N HIS A 188 13.76 10.82 15.99
CA HIS A 188 13.47 9.71 16.88
C HIS A 188 14.73 8.91 17.27
N PHE A 189 15.70 8.76 16.36
CA PHE A 189 16.96 8.05 16.63
C PHE A 189 17.81 8.75 17.70
N ASN A 190 17.60 10.05 17.91
CA ASN A 190 18.29 10.85 18.93
C ASN A 190 17.43 11.07 20.18
N GLY A 191 16.29 10.37 20.31
CA GLY A 191 15.36 10.54 21.43
C GLY A 191 14.52 11.82 21.36
N GLU A 192 14.56 12.55 20.25
CA GLU A 192 13.74 13.74 20.04
C GLU A 192 12.33 13.36 19.56
N LYS A 193 11.35 14.20 19.91
CA LYS A 193 9.97 14.01 19.48
C LYS A 193 9.80 14.40 18.01
N ILE A 194 9.25 13.48 17.22
CA ILE A 194 8.79 13.76 15.86
C ILE A 194 7.55 14.70 15.92
N PRO A 195 7.55 15.84 15.21
CA PRO A 195 6.39 16.70 15.07
C PRO A 195 5.26 16.02 14.33
N SER A 196 4.02 16.40 14.64
CA SER A 196 2.85 15.80 14.00
C SER A 196 2.82 16.01 12.48
N GLU A 197 3.43 17.07 11.97
CA GLU A 197 3.56 17.37 10.55
C GLU A 197 4.35 16.29 9.79
N SER A 198 5.34 15.67 10.43
CA SER A 198 6.20 14.67 9.78
C SER A 198 5.48 13.36 9.49
N TYR A 199 4.28 13.15 10.06
CA TYR A 199 3.40 12.01 9.78
C TYR A 199 2.35 12.32 8.70
N THR A 200 2.44 13.46 8.00
CA THR A 200 1.39 13.91 7.09
C THR A 200 1.93 14.37 5.74
N VAL A 201 1.01 14.51 4.77
CA VAL A 201 1.28 15.11 3.45
C VAL A 201 1.92 16.50 3.57
N TYR A 202 1.58 17.26 4.61
CA TYR A 202 2.16 18.57 4.87
C TYR A 202 3.66 18.50 5.22
N GLY A 203 4.10 17.45 5.92
CA GLY A 203 5.51 17.21 6.21
C GLY A 203 6.34 17.08 4.93
N VAL A 204 5.84 16.32 3.96
CA VAL A 204 6.47 16.14 2.64
C VAL A 204 6.38 17.43 1.83
N LEU A 205 5.17 17.90 1.50
CA LEU A 205 4.98 18.95 0.50
C LEU A 205 5.43 20.36 0.94
N ILE A 206 5.46 20.62 2.26
CA ILE A 206 5.68 21.98 2.80
C ILE A 206 6.90 22.04 3.70
N LYS A 207 7.14 21.01 4.52
CA LYS A 207 8.32 20.99 5.42
C LYS A 207 9.55 20.34 4.79
N GLY A 208 9.38 19.55 3.72
CA GLY A 208 10.45 18.73 3.15
C GLY A 208 11.04 17.75 4.15
N LYS A 209 10.26 17.33 5.15
CA LYS A 209 10.73 16.43 6.22
C LYS A 209 9.61 15.58 6.80
N ALA A 210 9.73 14.26 6.67
CA ALA A 210 8.69 13.31 7.08
C ALA A 210 9.26 11.97 7.56
N VAL A 211 8.43 11.18 8.26
CA VAL A 211 8.68 9.76 8.52
C VAL A 211 7.89 8.90 7.52
N CYS A 212 8.03 7.57 7.59
CA CYS A 212 7.44 6.62 6.63
C CYS A 212 5.95 6.86 6.34
N GLU A 213 5.15 7.14 7.37
CA GLU A 213 3.73 7.45 7.21
C GLU A 213 3.48 8.69 6.34
N GLY A 214 4.31 9.74 6.44
CA GLY A 214 4.20 10.94 5.60
C GLY A 214 4.53 10.67 4.13
N TYR A 215 5.55 9.84 3.86
CA TYR A 215 5.88 9.40 2.50
C TYR A 215 4.73 8.59 1.91
N ALA A 216 4.24 7.58 2.64
CA ALA A 216 3.17 6.70 2.18
C ALA A 216 1.84 7.45 1.93
N LYS A 217 1.50 8.39 2.82
CA LYS A 217 0.33 9.27 2.65
C LYS A 217 0.46 10.18 1.43
N THR A 218 1.66 10.69 1.14
CA THR A 218 1.84 11.59 0.00
C THR A 218 1.80 10.86 -1.33
N MET A 219 2.39 9.65 -1.40
CA MET A 219 2.23 8.75 -2.55
C MET A 219 0.74 8.52 -2.85
N LYS A 220 -0.02 8.06 -1.85
CA LYS A 220 -1.46 7.84 -2.01
C LYS A 220 -2.21 9.11 -2.40
N TYR A 221 -1.94 10.23 -1.75
CA TYR A 221 -2.60 11.51 -2.02
C TYR A 221 -2.44 11.99 -3.47
N PHE A 222 -1.26 11.78 -4.05
CA PHE A 222 -0.99 12.14 -5.44
C PHE A 222 -1.54 11.10 -6.43
N LEU A 223 -1.44 9.81 -6.12
CA LEU A 223 -1.95 8.75 -7.00
C LEU A 223 -3.48 8.74 -7.06
N ASP A 224 -4.17 8.96 -5.94
CA ASP A 224 -5.63 9.09 -5.90
C ASP A 224 -6.10 10.29 -6.75
N TYR A 225 -5.33 11.39 -6.79
CA TYR A 225 -5.64 12.54 -7.65
C TYR A 225 -5.45 12.24 -9.15
N LEU A 226 -4.61 11.27 -9.48
CA LEU A 226 -4.33 10.83 -10.85
C LEU A 226 -5.22 9.64 -11.27
N ASP A 227 -6.20 9.27 -10.45
CA ASP A 227 -7.05 8.10 -10.63
C ASP A 227 -6.25 6.78 -10.75
N ILE A 228 -5.11 6.70 -10.05
CA ILE A 228 -4.29 5.48 -9.95
C ILE A 228 -4.52 4.86 -8.57
N GLU A 229 -5.10 3.66 -8.54
CA GLU A 229 -5.41 2.96 -7.29
C GLU A 229 -4.14 2.72 -6.47
N SER A 230 -4.17 3.19 -5.22
CA SER A 230 -3.08 3.06 -4.26
C SER A 230 -3.63 2.85 -2.85
N MET A 231 -3.01 1.93 -2.11
CA MET A 231 -3.30 1.63 -0.71
C MET A 231 -2.10 1.95 0.16
N ILE A 232 -2.34 2.44 1.38
CA ILE A 232 -1.30 2.51 2.41
C ILE A 232 -1.29 1.16 3.14
N VAL A 233 -0.12 0.53 3.18
CA VAL A 233 0.10 -0.68 3.95
C VAL A 233 0.67 -0.30 5.31
N VAL A 234 0.05 -0.79 6.37
CA VAL A 234 0.55 -0.66 7.74
C VAL A 234 1.04 -2.03 8.20
N GLY A 235 2.28 -2.08 8.71
CA GLY A 235 2.90 -3.32 9.14
C GLY A 235 4.20 -3.06 9.88
N SER A 236 5.18 -3.93 9.67
CA SER A 236 6.53 -3.73 10.19
C SER A 236 7.59 -3.96 9.11
N ALA A 237 8.75 -3.32 9.29
CA ALA A 237 9.92 -3.52 8.47
C ALA A 237 11.16 -3.62 9.39
N ASN A 238 11.95 -4.70 9.23
CA ASN A 238 13.04 -5.06 10.15
C ASN A 238 12.64 -5.05 11.65
N GLY A 239 11.39 -5.38 11.96
CA GLY A 239 10.86 -5.45 13.33
C GLY A 239 10.31 -4.13 13.90
N GLU A 240 10.41 -3.02 13.18
CA GLU A 240 9.87 -1.72 13.58
C GLU A 240 8.57 -1.41 12.84
N ASN A 241 7.65 -0.68 13.48
CA ASN A 241 6.41 -0.24 12.83
C ASN A 241 6.72 0.59 11.58
N HIS A 242 6.07 0.27 10.46
CA HIS A 242 6.34 0.90 9.18
C HIS A 242 5.08 1.08 8.34
N ALA A 243 5.14 2.04 7.42
CA ALA A 243 4.08 2.30 6.46
C ALA A 243 4.67 2.52 5.05
N TRP A 244 4.07 1.89 4.05
CA TRP A 244 4.46 1.98 2.64
C TRP A 244 3.22 1.87 1.75
N ASN A 245 3.38 1.68 0.44
CA ASN A 245 2.24 1.60 -0.49
C ASN A 245 2.16 0.28 -1.26
N ILE A 246 0.95 -0.08 -1.64
CA ILE A 246 0.67 -0.96 -2.78
C ILE A 246 -0.02 -0.11 -3.85
N VAL A 247 0.42 -0.23 -5.10
CA VAL A 247 -0.14 0.50 -6.25
C VAL A 247 -0.59 -0.45 -7.35
N ASN A 248 -1.67 -0.10 -8.04
CA ASN A 248 -2.12 -0.79 -9.24
C ASN A 248 -1.50 -0.15 -10.49
N ILE A 249 -0.79 -0.93 -11.30
CA ILE A 249 -0.24 -0.49 -12.59
C ILE A 249 -0.75 -1.44 -13.66
N ASP A 250 -1.71 -0.95 -14.45
CA ASP A 250 -2.36 -1.66 -15.56
C ASP A 250 -2.93 -3.04 -15.16
N GLY A 251 -3.52 -3.14 -13.96
CA GLY A 251 -4.19 -4.34 -13.46
C GLY A 251 -3.32 -5.26 -12.59
N ASP A 252 -2.02 -5.00 -12.49
CA ASP A 252 -1.12 -5.71 -11.59
C ASP A 252 -0.82 -4.85 -10.34
N TYR A 253 -0.72 -5.48 -9.17
CA TYR A 253 -0.39 -4.81 -7.92
C TYR A 253 1.09 -4.96 -7.56
N TYR A 254 1.67 -3.89 -7.00
CA TYR A 254 3.07 -3.83 -6.59
C TYR A 254 3.26 -3.05 -5.30
N HIS A 255 4.21 -3.49 -4.48
CA HIS A 255 4.67 -2.72 -3.33
C HIS A 255 5.65 -1.63 -3.74
N ILE A 256 5.51 -0.44 -3.14
CA ILE A 256 6.46 0.67 -3.23
C ILE A 256 6.77 1.16 -1.81
N ASP A 257 8.05 1.21 -1.45
CA ASP A 257 8.53 1.84 -0.22
C ASP A 257 9.43 3.04 -0.54
N ALA A 258 8.80 4.20 -0.75
CA ALA A 258 9.50 5.44 -1.05
C ALA A 258 10.43 5.92 0.08
N THR A 259 10.24 5.43 1.31
CA THR A 259 11.14 5.74 2.43
C THR A 259 12.43 4.92 2.34
N TRP A 260 12.33 3.64 1.98
CA TRP A 260 13.51 2.80 1.84
C TRP A 260 14.26 3.01 0.52
N ASP A 261 13.63 3.68 -0.44
CA ASP A 261 14.26 4.19 -1.67
C ASP A 261 14.88 5.60 -1.50
N ASP A 262 14.76 6.22 -0.31
CA ASP A 262 15.35 7.50 0.11
C ASP A 262 16.44 7.29 1.20
N PRO A 263 17.62 6.76 0.84
CA PRO A 263 18.70 6.52 1.79
C PRO A 263 19.25 7.81 2.40
N VAL A 264 19.30 7.85 3.73
CA VAL A 264 19.99 8.91 4.48
C VAL A 264 21.50 8.71 4.37
N THR A 265 22.18 9.62 3.69
CA THR A 265 23.64 9.58 3.49
C THR A 265 24.37 10.36 4.59
N ASP A 266 25.59 9.93 4.94
CA ASP A 266 26.40 10.56 5.99
C ASP A 266 26.78 12.02 5.67
N ASP A 267 26.93 12.36 4.39
CA ASP A 267 27.26 13.70 3.91
C ASP A 267 26.02 14.55 3.58
N GLY A 268 24.82 14.00 3.80
CA GLY A 268 23.55 14.67 3.53
C GLY A 268 23.26 14.88 2.04
N THR A 269 23.92 14.14 1.16
CA THR A 269 23.59 14.11 -0.27
C THR A 269 22.29 13.36 -0.51
N ASP A 270 21.35 14.02 -1.17
CA ASP A 270 20.11 13.37 -1.59
C ASP A 270 20.43 12.38 -2.72
N THR A 271 20.07 11.11 -2.55
CA THR A 271 20.23 10.09 -3.58
C THR A 271 19.00 9.20 -3.62
N ILE A 272 18.57 8.87 -4.83
CA ILE A 272 17.42 8.00 -5.05
C ILE A 272 17.91 6.61 -5.45
N ILE A 273 17.33 5.58 -4.86
CA ILE A 273 17.45 4.20 -5.31
C ILE A 273 16.06 3.67 -5.69
N TYR A 274 15.99 2.45 -6.21
CA TYR A 274 14.75 1.83 -6.70
C TYR A 274 14.66 0.38 -6.26
N ASP A 275 15.28 0.09 -5.12
CA ASP A 275 15.43 -1.26 -4.58
C ASP A 275 14.09 -1.79 -4.07
N TYR A 276 13.21 -0.89 -3.65
CA TYR A 276 11.88 -1.16 -3.15
C TYR A 276 10.77 -0.58 -4.05
N PHE A 277 11.10 -0.32 -5.32
CA PHE A 277 10.17 0.18 -6.32
C PHE A 277 9.52 -0.96 -7.12
N ASN A 278 8.21 -1.08 -6.97
CA ASN A 278 7.36 -2.07 -7.61
C ASN A 278 7.80 -3.53 -7.34
N LEU A 279 7.87 -3.89 -6.06
CA LEU A 279 8.16 -5.26 -5.63
C LEU A 279 6.91 -6.14 -5.59
N LYS A 280 7.07 -7.43 -5.88
CA LYS A 280 6.09 -8.46 -5.54
C LYS A 280 6.20 -8.86 -4.07
N ASP A 281 5.17 -9.53 -3.57
CA ASP A 281 5.06 -10.03 -2.21
C ASP A 281 6.32 -10.78 -1.73
N LYS A 282 6.84 -11.68 -2.56
CA LYS A 282 8.01 -12.52 -2.25
C LYS A 282 9.30 -11.70 -2.05
N ASP A 283 9.39 -10.53 -2.66
CA ASP A 283 10.58 -9.69 -2.57
C ASP A 283 10.49 -8.69 -1.42
N ILE A 284 9.32 -8.09 -1.18
CA ILE A 284 9.11 -7.17 -0.06
C ILE A 284 9.09 -7.93 1.29
N GLU A 285 8.59 -9.18 1.33
CA GLU A 285 8.46 -9.96 2.59
C GLU A 285 9.80 -10.34 3.25
N LYS A 286 10.91 -10.21 2.51
CA LYS A 286 12.25 -10.46 3.05
C LYS A 286 12.62 -9.49 4.16
N THR A 287 12.00 -8.30 4.14
CA THR A 287 12.28 -7.21 5.07
C THR A 287 11.03 -6.67 5.74
N HIS A 288 9.86 -6.83 5.11
CA HIS A 288 8.58 -6.30 5.59
C HIS A 288 7.59 -7.40 5.97
N ASN A 289 6.68 -7.09 6.89
CA ASN A 289 5.60 -7.96 7.31
C ASN A 289 4.29 -7.17 7.39
N TRP A 290 3.21 -7.72 6.83
CA TRP A 290 1.88 -7.12 6.84
C TRP A 290 0.80 -8.19 6.91
N ASN A 291 -0.42 -7.80 7.25
CA ASN A 291 -1.57 -8.69 7.13
C ASN A 291 -1.98 -8.81 5.66
N ARG A 292 -1.58 -9.91 5.02
CA ARG A 292 -1.86 -10.21 3.61
C ARG A 292 -3.36 -10.23 3.29
N ASP A 293 -4.21 -10.62 4.24
CA ASP A 293 -5.65 -10.72 4.02
C ASP A 293 -6.35 -9.37 3.81
N LYS A 294 -5.67 -8.26 4.16
CA LYS A 294 -6.18 -6.89 3.98
C LYS A 294 -5.86 -6.28 2.60
N TYR A 295 -5.04 -6.91 1.77
CA TYR A 295 -4.46 -6.29 0.58
C TYR A 295 -4.46 -7.23 -0.62
N PRO A 296 -4.45 -6.71 -1.87
CA PRO A 296 -4.31 -7.55 -3.06
C PRO A 296 -2.94 -8.23 -3.11
N ILE A 297 -2.90 -9.38 -3.80
CA ILE A 297 -1.68 -10.14 -4.02
C ILE A 297 -0.80 -9.39 -5.04
N CYS A 298 0.45 -9.10 -4.69
CA CYS A 298 1.44 -8.59 -5.62
C CYS A 298 2.32 -9.75 -6.11
N ASN A 299 2.14 -10.21 -7.35
CA ASN A 299 2.85 -11.39 -7.88
C ASN A 299 3.53 -11.16 -9.24
N SER A 300 3.51 -9.93 -9.77
CA SER A 300 4.09 -9.58 -11.06
C SER A 300 5.45 -8.92 -10.88
N ASP A 301 6.36 -9.21 -11.82
CA ASP A 301 7.65 -8.50 -11.95
C ASP A 301 7.62 -7.49 -13.12
N LYS A 302 6.53 -7.41 -13.88
CA LYS A 302 6.44 -6.66 -15.14
C LYS A 302 6.85 -5.20 -14.99
N TYR A 303 6.38 -4.53 -13.94
CA TYR A 303 6.69 -3.13 -13.66
C TYR A 303 7.73 -2.95 -12.54
N ASN A 304 8.38 -4.01 -12.08
CA ASN A 304 9.54 -3.87 -11.19
C ASN A 304 10.62 -3.03 -11.89
N TYR A 305 11.25 -2.10 -11.17
CA TYR A 305 12.22 -1.16 -11.78
C TYR A 305 13.29 -1.86 -12.61
N TYR A 306 13.87 -2.96 -12.10
CA TYR A 306 14.97 -3.63 -12.76
C TYR A 306 14.52 -4.49 -13.94
N TYR A 307 13.32 -5.09 -13.88
CA TYR A 307 12.75 -5.80 -15.02
C TYR A 307 12.33 -4.84 -16.13
N TYR A 308 11.60 -3.77 -15.78
CA TYR A 308 11.08 -2.80 -16.73
C TYR A 308 12.20 -2.08 -17.51
N ASN A 309 13.31 -1.76 -16.84
CA ASN A 309 14.45 -1.05 -17.44
C ASN A 309 15.56 -1.97 -17.98
N GLU A 310 15.30 -3.28 -18.11
CA GLU A 310 16.28 -4.27 -18.60
C GLU A 310 17.59 -4.30 -17.80
N LEU A 311 17.51 -4.12 -16.48
CA LEU A 311 18.64 -4.10 -15.53
C LEU A 311 18.81 -5.44 -14.77
N ILE A 312 18.06 -6.47 -15.15
CA ILE A 312 18.25 -7.84 -14.65
C ILE A 312 19.53 -8.46 -15.24
N VAL A 313 20.19 -9.25 -14.42
CA VAL A 313 21.36 -10.05 -14.77
C VAL A 313 21.08 -11.51 -14.45
N PHE A 314 21.14 -12.38 -15.46
CA PHE A 314 20.90 -13.82 -15.33
C PHE A 314 22.19 -14.63 -15.11
N ASN A 315 23.35 -14.09 -15.47
CA ASN A 315 24.63 -14.78 -15.37
C ASN A 315 25.82 -13.79 -15.36
N TYR A 316 27.00 -14.31 -15.06
CA TYR A 316 28.23 -13.52 -15.01
C TYR A 316 28.58 -12.82 -16.33
N THR A 317 28.32 -13.45 -17.48
CA THR A 317 28.63 -12.86 -18.78
C THR A 317 27.81 -11.60 -19.04
N GLU A 318 26.52 -11.62 -18.71
CA GLU A 318 25.66 -10.43 -18.77
C GLU A 318 26.12 -9.34 -17.80
N PHE A 319 26.46 -9.71 -16.57
CA PHE A 319 27.02 -8.77 -15.59
C PHE A 319 28.25 -8.06 -16.16
N TYR A 320 29.23 -8.82 -16.65
CA TYR A 320 30.44 -8.30 -17.26
C TYR A 320 30.13 -7.33 -18.42
N ASN A 321 29.21 -7.72 -19.31
CA ASN A 321 28.87 -6.92 -20.49
C ASN A 321 28.15 -5.62 -20.12
N LYS A 322 27.21 -5.65 -19.16
CA LYS A 322 26.51 -4.43 -18.70
C LYS A 322 27.47 -3.46 -18.00
N VAL A 323 28.35 -3.95 -17.11
CA VAL A 323 29.37 -3.12 -16.46
C VAL A 323 30.35 -2.54 -17.49
N LYS A 324 30.81 -3.36 -18.45
CA LYS A 324 31.68 -2.90 -19.54
C LYS A 324 31.01 -1.83 -20.39
N SER A 325 29.73 -2.00 -20.72
CA SER A 325 28.96 -1.02 -21.47
C SER A 325 28.85 0.30 -20.70
N ALA A 326 28.58 0.26 -19.39
CA ALA A 326 28.51 1.47 -18.57
C ALA A 326 29.82 2.26 -18.57
N LEU A 327 30.96 1.56 -18.40
CA LEU A 327 32.29 2.15 -18.44
C LEU A 327 32.62 2.75 -19.82
N LEU A 328 32.34 2.03 -20.92
CA LEU A 328 32.59 2.52 -22.28
C LEU A 328 31.74 3.74 -22.63
N ASN A 329 30.56 3.87 -22.03
CA ASN A 329 29.66 4.99 -22.24
C ASN A 329 29.85 6.12 -21.20
N ASN A 330 30.94 6.09 -20.42
CA ASN A 330 31.28 7.11 -19.41
C ASN A 330 30.15 7.42 -18.40
N LYS A 331 29.33 6.41 -18.07
CA LYS A 331 28.30 6.51 -17.02
C LYS A 331 28.97 6.82 -15.67
N ASP A 332 28.28 7.57 -14.82
CA ASP A 332 28.73 7.85 -13.45
C ASP A 332 28.39 6.70 -12.49
N GLU A 333 27.35 5.93 -12.79
CA GLU A 333 26.95 4.76 -12.02
C GLU A 333 26.22 3.71 -12.87
N ILE A 334 26.08 2.50 -12.31
CA ILE A 334 25.16 1.47 -12.79
C ILE A 334 24.59 0.68 -11.59
N SER A 335 23.28 0.40 -11.62
CA SER A 335 22.61 -0.48 -10.66
C SER A 335 22.02 -1.69 -11.38
N LEU A 336 22.28 -2.89 -10.89
CA LEU A 336 21.89 -4.16 -11.51
C LEU A 336 21.31 -5.12 -10.47
N LYS A 337 20.17 -5.74 -10.79
CA LYS A 337 19.59 -6.82 -9.97
C LYS A 337 20.05 -8.17 -10.52
N ILE A 338 20.75 -8.93 -9.69
CA ILE A 338 21.36 -10.22 -10.05
C ILE A 338 20.52 -11.32 -9.41
N LEU A 339 19.89 -12.18 -10.21
CA LEU A 339 18.90 -13.13 -9.65
C LEU A 339 19.52 -14.11 -8.65
N ASP A 340 20.70 -14.64 -8.98
CA ASP A 340 21.46 -15.59 -8.15
C ASP A 340 22.78 -14.95 -7.70
N TYR A 341 22.71 -13.84 -6.98
CA TYR A 341 23.91 -13.15 -6.53
C TYR A 341 24.73 -14.00 -5.56
N ASP A 342 26.00 -14.21 -5.90
CA ASP A 342 27.01 -14.70 -4.99
C ASP A 342 28.34 -13.95 -5.21
N GLU A 343 28.98 -13.53 -4.12
CA GLU A 343 30.16 -12.67 -4.17
C GLU A 343 31.37 -13.34 -4.85
N LYS A 344 31.42 -14.68 -4.86
CA LYS A 344 32.52 -15.43 -5.48
C LYS A 344 32.43 -15.38 -7.01
N THR A 345 31.24 -15.59 -7.57
CA THR A 345 30.98 -15.50 -9.01
C THR A 345 31.00 -14.04 -9.46
N TYR A 346 30.30 -13.17 -8.75
CA TYR A 346 30.13 -11.76 -9.10
C TYR A 346 31.14 -10.87 -8.36
N ASN A 347 32.42 -11.23 -8.43
CA ASN A 347 33.49 -10.45 -7.81
C ASN A 347 33.65 -9.11 -8.55
N ILE A 348 33.08 -8.04 -7.99
CA ILE A 348 33.04 -6.70 -8.59
C ILE A 348 34.46 -6.16 -8.85
N PRO A 349 35.41 -6.22 -7.89
CA PRO A 349 36.76 -5.71 -8.12
C PRO A 349 37.50 -6.41 -9.27
N SER A 350 37.47 -7.74 -9.30
CA SER A 350 38.12 -8.53 -10.36
C SER A 350 37.47 -8.27 -11.71
N THR A 351 36.14 -8.13 -11.75
CA THR A 351 35.38 -7.86 -12.98
C THR A 351 35.76 -6.50 -13.57
N ILE A 352 35.73 -5.43 -12.76
CA ILE A 352 36.10 -4.08 -13.21
C ILE A 352 37.56 -4.06 -13.67
N ASN A 353 38.48 -4.64 -12.90
CA ASN A 353 39.90 -4.70 -13.26
C ASN A 353 40.12 -5.40 -14.60
N ASN A 354 39.46 -6.55 -14.83
CA ASN A 354 39.53 -7.27 -16.10
C ASN A 354 38.96 -6.46 -17.28
N ILE A 355 37.86 -5.73 -17.07
CA ILE A 355 37.29 -4.85 -18.10
C ILE A 355 38.29 -3.75 -18.47
N VAL A 356 38.86 -3.07 -17.48
CA VAL A 356 39.80 -1.96 -17.69
C VAL A 356 41.07 -2.45 -18.39
N ILE A 357 41.67 -3.55 -17.93
CA ILE A 357 42.89 -4.12 -18.55
C ILE A 357 42.63 -4.48 -20.02
N ASN A 358 41.51 -5.12 -20.32
CA ASN A 358 41.18 -5.57 -21.68
C ASN A 358 40.74 -4.42 -22.62
N ASN A 359 40.52 -3.21 -22.10
CA ASN A 359 40.06 -2.05 -22.87
C ASN A 359 40.83 -0.77 -22.47
N SER A 360 42.11 -0.90 -22.10
CA SER A 360 42.94 0.17 -21.52
C SER A 360 43.16 1.37 -22.46
N ASN A 361 42.92 1.19 -23.76
CA ASN A 361 42.95 2.26 -24.76
C ASN A 361 41.64 3.08 -24.83
N LYS A 362 40.58 2.64 -24.16
CA LYS A 362 39.23 3.24 -24.22
C LYS A 362 38.64 3.57 -22.85
N ILE A 363 39.05 2.85 -21.80
CA ILE A 363 38.51 2.99 -20.45
C ILE A 363 39.64 3.39 -19.53
N THR A 364 39.46 4.53 -18.86
CA THR A 364 40.31 4.98 -17.76
C THR A 364 39.42 5.19 -16.55
N ILE A 365 39.72 4.52 -15.44
CA ILE A 365 39.02 4.73 -14.17
C ILE A 365 40.05 4.94 -13.06
N ASN A 366 39.89 6.03 -12.32
CA ASN A 366 40.80 6.38 -11.22
C ASN A 366 40.35 5.72 -9.91
N LYS A 367 39.04 5.72 -9.67
CA LYS A 367 38.44 5.20 -8.44
C LYS A 367 37.01 4.73 -8.72
N TYR A 368 36.55 3.74 -7.96
CA TYR A 368 35.14 3.36 -7.92
C TYR A 368 34.74 3.00 -6.50
N ALA A 369 33.44 3.01 -6.24
CA ALA A 369 32.82 2.45 -5.04
C ALA A 369 31.67 1.54 -5.48
N TYR A 370 31.23 0.64 -4.60
CA TYR A 370 30.04 -0.16 -4.85
C TYR A 370 29.32 -0.47 -3.54
N SER A 371 28.01 -0.71 -3.64
CA SER A 371 27.16 -1.19 -2.55
C SER A 371 26.33 -2.37 -3.03
N ILE A 372 25.87 -3.18 -2.07
CA ILE A 372 25.07 -4.38 -2.33
C ILE A 372 23.89 -4.38 -1.38
N ASN A 373 22.68 -4.40 -1.91
CA ASN A 373 21.48 -4.73 -1.16
C ASN A 373 21.24 -6.24 -1.28
N THR A 374 21.62 -6.99 -0.25
CA THR A 374 21.54 -8.45 -0.23
C THR A 374 20.11 -8.98 -0.10
N ASN A 375 19.16 -8.19 0.41
CA ASN A 375 17.76 -8.59 0.47
C ASN A 375 17.15 -8.60 -0.95
N GLN A 376 17.60 -7.67 -1.79
CA GLN A 376 17.08 -7.53 -3.15
C GLN A 376 18.02 -8.04 -4.24
N ASN A 377 19.22 -8.51 -3.87
CA ASN A 377 20.32 -8.90 -4.76
C ASN A 377 20.67 -7.81 -5.78
N ILE A 378 20.76 -6.56 -5.31
CA ILE A 378 21.07 -5.40 -6.16
C ILE A 378 22.50 -4.97 -5.91
N VAL A 379 23.26 -4.82 -6.99
CA VAL A 379 24.63 -4.29 -6.99
C VAL A 379 24.62 -2.92 -7.64
N LYS A 380 25.03 -1.90 -6.88
CA LYS A 380 25.22 -0.53 -7.39
C LYS A 380 26.71 -0.20 -7.42
N ILE A 381 27.21 0.30 -8.54
CA ILE A 381 28.61 0.65 -8.77
C ILE A 381 28.68 2.12 -9.17
N TYR A 382 29.52 2.89 -8.49
CA TYR A 382 29.80 4.29 -8.73
C TYR A 382 31.19 4.44 -9.35
N PHE A 383 31.27 5.02 -10.55
CA PHE A 383 32.50 5.28 -11.27
C PHE A 383 32.97 6.71 -10.96
N LEU A 384 33.89 6.83 -10.00
CA LEU A 384 34.34 8.13 -9.49
C LEU A 384 35.38 8.71 -10.47
N LYS A 385 35.05 9.87 -11.04
CA LYS A 385 35.88 10.58 -12.04
C LYS A 385 37.03 11.34 -11.41
#